data_AF-A0A2P1QRN0-F1
#
_entry.id   AF-A0A2P1QRN0-F1
#
_cell.length_a   1.000
_cell.length_b   1.000
_cell.length_c   1.000
_cell.angle_alpha   90.00
_cell.angle_beta   90.00
_cell.angle_gamma   90.00
#
_symmetry.space_group_name_H-M   'P 1'
#
loop_
_entity.id
_entity.type
_entity.pdbx_description
1 polymer ?
#
loop_
_entity_poly.entity_id
_entity_poly.type
_entity_poly.pdbx_seq_one_letter_code
_entity_poly.pdbx_strand_id
1 'polypeptide(L)'
;MSSNQVYTLQFISRDAPSSTYILFTSVIDIQQAKMEKLEIVAAGQVENFGPIQLSVSTHKDIVKVCQKLKYEGKQLKNLTNKLTDLFQTSGKSDDFMEQLIHYLNSENNDQIKYILNQAINQAAGNSKPDIQFFYTILDRSKLNEESPKSLPEETPSNEVDEDLPPLEPTSFETKPAETLEKFIPSGSRVIPMKYVLSPVSGIQINTLKPGDKIMIQLLKSDPSSQSIIESMKLETPEGQIRPLPGTVVASRNNGVENETVIQIGSDVFGKIYEEENSIKVRPYSGEKPIQIEEKKTSASKSSSRGSKTSEDAGLLITILIALGILGIVMTAIFLFLL
;
A
#
# COMPACT_ATOMS: atom_id res chain seq x y z
N MET A 1 0.50 -3.28 -23.53
CA MET A 1 1.48 -4.22 -22.93
C MET A 1 2.59 -4.45 -23.95
N SER A 2 3.84 -4.16 -23.61
CA SER A 2 4.97 -4.47 -24.50
C SER A 2 5.14 -6.00 -24.59
N SER A 3 5.69 -6.52 -25.70
CA SER A 3 5.76 -7.97 -25.93
C SER A 3 6.72 -8.74 -25.00
N ASN A 4 7.29 -8.07 -24.00
CA ASN A 4 8.34 -8.61 -23.14
C ASN A 4 8.01 -8.53 -21.64
N GLN A 5 6.78 -8.14 -21.30
CA GLN A 5 6.30 -8.03 -19.93
C GLN A 5 5.72 -9.35 -19.43
N VAL A 6 6.07 -9.70 -18.19
CA VAL A 6 5.60 -10.89 -17.48
C VAL A 6 5.10 -10.48 -16.09
N TYR A 7 4.12 -11.20 -15.55
CA TYR A 7 3.79 -11.05 -14.13
C TYR A 7 4.70 -11.95 -13.30
N THR A 8 5.25 -11.43 -12.21
CA THR A 8 5.77 -12.27 -11.15
C THR A 8 4.67 -12.40 -10.11
N LEU A 9 4.12 -13.60 -9.92
CA LEU A 9 3.13 -13.91 -8.90
C LEU A 9 3.81 -14.66 -7.76
N GLN A 10 3.58 -14.21 -6.54
CA GLN A 10 4.11 -14.83 -5.33
C GLN A 10 3.00 -14.91 -4.30
N PHE A 11 2.93 -16.01 -3.55
CA PHE A 11 2.00 -16.08 -2.43
C PHE A 11 2.53 -16.94 -1.29
N ILE A 12 2.04 -16.62 -0.09
CA ILE A 12 2.19 -17.39 1.12
C ILE A 12 0.78 -17.76 1.57
N SER A 13 0.57 -19.05 1.79
CA SER A 13 -0.67 -19.58 2.35
C SER A 13 -0.36 -20.21 3.70
N ARG A 14 -1.08 -19.79 4.73
CA ARG A 14 -0.92 -20.27 6.11
C ARG A 14 -2.19 -20.92 6.59
N ASP A 15 -2.14 -22.22 6.87
CA ASP A 15 -3.26 -22.95 7.44
C ASP A 15 -2.94 -23.34 8.89
N ALA A 16 -3.43 -22.54 9.83
CA ALA A 16 -3.18 -22.75 11.26
C ALA A 16 -3.69 -24.11 11.78
N PRO A 17 -4.89 -24.61 11.42
CA PRO A 17 -5.39 -25.91 11.85
C PRO A 17 -4.51 -27.09 11.44
N SER A 18 -3.97 -27.08 10.22
CA SER A 18 -3.09 -28.16 9.73
C SER A 18 -1.60 -27.88 9.95
N SER A 19 -1.27 -26.74 10.56
CA SER A 19 0.11 -26.23 10.69
C SER A 19 0.86 -26.23 9.35
N THR A 20 0.16 -26.03 8.24
CA THR A 20 0.74 -26.11 6.90
C THR A 20 1.01 -24.72 6.35
N TYR A 21 2.22 -24.53 5.85
CA TYR A 21 2.70 -23.29 5.27
C TYR A 21 3.15 -23.55 3.85
N ILE A 22 2.56 -22.83 2.90
CA ILE A 22 2.86 -22.97 1.47
C ILE A 22 3.48 -21.66 1.01
N LEU A 23 4.64 -21.76 0.36
CA LEU A 23 5.30 -20.66 -0.32
C LEU A 23 5.33 -20.98 -1.81
N PHE A 24 4.90 -20.02 -2.62
CA PHE A 24 4.80 -20.16 -4.06
C PHE A 24 5.39 -18.94 -4.76
N THR A 25 6.05 -19.20 -5.89
CA THR A 25 6.35 -18.18 -6.88
C THR A 25 6.26 -18.73 -8.30
N SER A 26 5.77 -17.91 -9.23
CA SER A 26 5.75 -18.23 -10.65
C SER A 26 5.83 -16.95 -11.47
N VAL A 27 6.30 -17.12 -12.70
CA VAL A 27 6.34 -16.08 -13.72
C VAL A 27 5.23 -16.36 -14.72
N ILE A 28 4.29 -15.46 -14.91
CA ILE A 28 3.19 -15.62 -15.86
C ILE A 28 3.55 -14.84 -17.12
N ASP A 29 3.67 -15.57 -18.24
CA ASP A 29 3.79 -14.97 -19.57
C ASP A 29 2.38 -14.56 -20.05
N ILE A 30 2.18 -13.25 -20.18
CA ILE A 30 0.89 -12.65 -20.55
C ILE A 30 0.53 -12.98 -22.01
N GLN A 31 1.53 -13.11 -22.88
CA GLN A 31 1.29 -13.38 -24.31
C GLN A 31 0.92 -14.83 -24.55
N GLN A 32 1.59 -15.74 -23.83
CA GLN A 32 1.35 -17.17 -23.96
C GLN A 32 0.25 -17.68 -23.02
N ALA A 33 -0.26 -16.83 -22.14
CA ALA A 33 -1.21 -17.16 -21.07
C ALA A 33 -0.77 -18.41 -20.29
N LYS A 34 0.50 -18.46 -19.88
CA LYS A 34 1.10 -19.64 -19.23
C LYS A 34 1.93 -19.26 -18.02
N MET A 35 1.93 -20.17 -17.03
CA MET A 35 2.89 -20.12 -15.93
C MET A 35 4.22 -20.75 -16.34
N GLU A 36 5.28 -19.98 -16.18
CA GLU A 36 6.67 -20.35 -16.33
C GLU A 36 7.40 -20.30 -14.98
N LYS A 37 8.54 -20.99 -14.91
CA LYS A 37 9.47 -20.97 -13.76
C LYS A 37 8.78 -21.13 -12.41
N LEU A 38 7.83 -22.06 -12.33
CA LEU A 38 7.04 -22.28 -11.13
C LEU A 38 7.87 -22.99 -10.05
N GLU A 39 7.85 -22.45 -8.84
CA GLU A 39 8.42 -23.07 -7.65
C GLU A 39 7.46 -22.97 -6.48
N ILE A 40 7.22 -24.12 -5.84
CA ILE A 40 6.36 -24.23 -4.66
C ILE A 40 7.01 -25.14 -3.63
N VAL A 41 6.83 -24.81 -2.36
CA VAL A 41 7.19 -25.67 -1.24
C VAL A 41 6.12 -25.57 -0.16
N ALA A 42 5.73 -26.71 0.40
CA ALA A 42 4.91 -26.78 1.60
C ALA A 42 5.76 -27.27 2.76
N ALA A 43 5.63 -26.67 3.95
CA ALA A 43 6.30 -27.12 5.16
C ALA A 43 5.39 -26.99 6.39
N GLY A 44 5.68 -27.78 7.43
CA GLY A 44 4.88 -27.83 8.67
C GLY A 44 5.26 -26.81 9.75
N GLN A 45 6.34 -26.04 9.53
CA GLN A 45 6.89 -25.11 10.52
C GLN A 45 7.23 -23.76 9.87
N VAL A 46 6.67 -22.67 10.41
CA VAL A 46 6.84 -21.29 9.92
C VAL A 46 8.28 -20.82 10.01
N GLU A 47 8.96 -21.25 11.07
CA GLU A 47 10.31 -20.81 11.43
C GLU A 47 11.31 -21.11 10.31
N ASN A 48 11.03 -22.13 9.50
CA ASN A 48 11.87 -22.53 8.38
C ASN A 48 11.82 -21.52 7.21
N PHE A 49 10.77 -20.71 7.10
CA PHE A 49 10.62 -19.74 6.03
C PHE A 49 11.35 -18.41 6.31
N GLY A 50 11.65 -18.08 7.57
CA GLY A 50 12.21 -16.77 7.93
C GLY A 50 11.24 -15.60 7.66
N PRO A 51 11.66 -14.33 7.83
CA PRO A 51 10.82 -13.17 7.57
C PRO A 51 10.72 -12.90 6.06
N ILE A 52 9.93 -13.71 5.34
CA ILE A 52 9.68 -13.48 3.91
C ILE A 52 8.68 -12.33 3.77
N GLN A 53 9.13 -11.22 3.18
CA GLN A 53 8.27 -10.14 2.73
C GLN A 53 8.09 -10.26 1.21
N LEU A 54 6.90 -10.71 0.78
CA LEU A 54 6.60 -10.95 -0.65
C LEU A 54 6.71 -9.67 -1.50
N SER A 55 6.44 -8.50 -0.93
CA SER A 55 6.55 -7.21 -1.63
C SER A 55 7.99 -6.83 -1.98
N VAL A 56 8.98 -7.34 -1.25
CA VAL A 56 10.39 -6.98 -1.39
C VAL A 56 11.22 -8.12 -1.98
N SER A 57 10.69 -9.35 -1.97
CA SER A 57 11.39 -10.53 -2.44
C SER A 57 11.26 -10.68 -3.95
N THR A 58 12.37 -10.84 -4.67
CA THR A 58 12.30 -11.20 -6.09
C THR A 58 11.87 -12.65 -6.26
N HIS A 59 11.42 -13.00 -7.48
CA HIS A 59 11.18 -14.38 -7.86
C HIS A 59 12.35 -15.29 -7.48
N LYS A 60 13.58 -14.85 -7.77
CA LYS A 60 14.82 -15.60 -7.51
C LYS A 60 15.09 -15.83 -6.02
N ASP A 61 14.77 -14.86 -5.16
CA ASP A 61 14.94 -15.02 -3.71
C ASP A 61 13.99 -16.07 -3.15
N ILE A 62 12.73 -16.05 -3.60
CA ILE A 62 11.75 -17.07 -3.21
C ILE A 62 12.14 -18.44 -3.75
N VAL A 63 12.61 -18.53 -5.00
CA VAL A 63 13.15 -19.77 -5.57
C VAL A 63 14.27 -20.33 -4.69
N LYS A 64 15.23 -19.49 -4.27
CA LYS A 64 16.33 -19.92 -3.38
C LYS A 64 15.82 -20.46 -2.05
N VAL A 65 14.83 -19.80 -1.43
CA VAL A 65 14.22 -20.27 -0.19
C VAL A 65 13.50 -21.61 -0.39
N CYS A 66 12.70 -21.73 -1.45
CA CYS A 66 12.04 -22.98 -1.82
C CYS A 66 13.05 -24.11 -2.01
N GLN A 67 14.12 -23.87 -2.77
CA GLN A 67 15.17 -24.84 -3.01
C GLN A 67 15.89 -25.23 -1.72
N LYS A 68 16.31 -24.26 -0.91
CA LYS A 68 16.95 -24.51 0.39
C LYS A 68 16.10 -25.43 1.26
N LEU A 69 14.80 -25.16 1.38
CA LEU A 69 13.86 -26.00 2.14
C LEU A 69 13.70 -27.41 1.56
N LYS A 70 13.71 -27.53 0.23
CA LYS A 70 13.67 -28.83 -0.47
C LYS A 70 14.94 -29.65 -0.19
N TYR A 71 16.12 -29.02 -0.27
CA TYR A 71 17.42 -29.64 -0.03
C TYR A 71 17.61 -30.03 1.44
N GLU A 72 17.21 -29.18 2.38
CA GLU A 72 17.25 -29.48 3.83
C GLU A 72 16.22 -30.53 4.27
N GLY A 73 15.33 -30.98 3.36
CA GLY A 73 14.33 -32.00 3.65
C GLY A 73 13.21 -31.54 4.58
N LYS A 74 13.10 -30.22 4.83
CA LYS A 74 12.09 -29.60 5.71
C LYS A 74 10.71 -29.45 5.06
N GLN A 75 10.60 -29.86 3.80
CA GLN A 75 9.35 -29.85 3.05
C GLN A 75 8.44 -31.04 3.38
N LEU A 76 7.13 -30.81 3.31
CA LEU A 76 6.11 -31.84 3.20
C LEU A 76 6.12 -32.35 1.75
N LYS A 77 6.98 -33.35 1.46
CA LYS A 77 7.24 -33.84 0.09
C LYS A 77 5.97 -34.18 -0.70
N ASN A 78 5.05 -34.95 -0.11
CA ASN A 78 3.83 -35.38 -0.80
C ASN A 78 2.93 -34.19 -1.18
N LEU A 79 2.73 -33.25 -0.25
CA LEU A 79 1.94 -32.06 -0.49
C LEU A 79 2.63 -31.12 -1.50
N THR A 80 3.94 -30.94 -1.36
CA THR A 80 4.75 -30.12 -2.27
C THR A 80 4.68 -30.64 -3.71
N ASN A 81 4.83 -31.95 -3.92
CA ASN A 81 4.74 -32.56 -5.24
C ASN A 81 3.33 -32.41 -5.82
N LYS A 82 2.30 -32.71 -5.03
CA LYS A 82 0.90 -32.58 -5.46
C LYS A 82 0.53 -31.15 -5.85
N LEU A 83 0.97 -30.17 -5.05
CA LEU A 83 0.80 -28.75 -5.36
C LEU A 83 1.57 -28.35 -6.63
N THR A 84 2.80 -28.84 -6.79
CA THR A 84 3.63 -28.57 -7.99
C THR A 84 2.90 -29.06 -9.24
N ASP A 85 2.45 -30.31 -9.25
CA ASP A 85 1.76 -30.91 -10.40
C ASP A 85 0.46 -30.18 -10.71
N LEU A 86 -0.29 -29.79 -9.67
CA LEU A 86 -1.55 -29.08 -9.82
C LEU A 86 -1.35 -27.71 -10.44
N PHE A 87 -0.48 -26.87 -9.89
CA PHE A 87 -0.26 -25.54 -10.45
C PHE A 87 0.46 -25.58 -11.80
N GLN A 88 1.27 -26.60 -12.10
CA GLN A 88 1.80 -26.81 -13.45
C GLN A 88 0.72 -27.20 -14.45
N THR A 89 -0.29 -27.95 -14.02
CA THR A 89 -1.43 -28.34 -14.86
C THR A 89 -2.36 -27.15 -15.07
N SER A 90 -2.76 -26.47 -13.98
CA SER A 90 -3.59 -25.25 -14.02
C SER A 90 -2.90 -24.13 -14.79
N GLY A 91 -1.59 -23.97 -14.64
CA GLY A 91 -0.76 -22.99 -15.35
C GLY A 91 -0.63 -23.22 -16.85
N LYS A 92 -1.11 -24.37 -17.36
CA LYS A 92 -1.24 -24.69 -18.79
C LYS A 92 -2.68 -24.67 -19.29
N SER A 93 -3.65 -24.50 -18.39
CA SER A 93 -5.07 -24.47 -18.71
C SER A 93 -5.47 -23.06 -19.14
N ASP A 94 -6.02 -22.95 -20.36
CA ASP A 94 -6.43 -21.66 -20.92
C ASP A 94 -7.46 -20.96 -20.03
N ASP A 95 -8.47 -21.69 -19.55
CA ASP A 95 -9.55 -21.14 -18.71
C ASP A 95 -9.01 -20.60 -17.36
N PHE A 96 -8.14 -21.36 -16.70
CA PHE A 96 -7.55 -20.92 -15.43
C PHE A 96 -6.66 -19.69 -15.62
N MET A 97 -5.85 -19.69 -16.67
CA MET A 97 -4.91 -18.60 -16.94
C MET A 97 -5.61 -17.34 -17.42
N GLU A 98 -6.65 -17.46 -18.23
CA GLU A 98 -7.48 -16.34 -18.66
C GLU A 98 -8.15 -15.68 -17.45
N GLN A 99 -8.77 -16.47 -16.57
CA GLN A 99 -9.36 -15.98 -15.34
C GLN A 99 -8.32 -15.30 -14.44
N LEU A 100 -7.17 -15.96 -14.21
CA LEU A 100 -6.12 -15.41 -13.36
C LEU A 100 -5.58 -14.08 -13.92
N ILE A 101 -5.29 -14.00 -15.21
CA ILE A 101 -4.81 -12.77 -15.86
C ILE A 101 -5.90 -11.70 -15.82
N HIS A 102 -7.17 -12.03 -16.05
CA HIS A 102 -8.28 -11.10 -15.94
C HIS A 102 -8.36 -10.49 -14.53
N TYR A 103 -8.25 -11.31 -13.48
CA TYR A 103 -8.30 -10.82 -12.10
C TYR A 103 -7.05 -10.05 -11.68
N LEU A 104 -5.87 -10.41 -12.19
CA LEU A 104 -4.64 -9.63 -12.01
C LEU A 104 -4.73 -8.26 -12.68
N ASN A 105 -5.34 -8.17 -13.86
CA ASN A 105 -5.53 -6.90 -14.58
C ASN A 105 -6.61 -6.01 -13.97
N SER A 106 -7.64 -6.61 -13.37
CA SER A 106 -8.74 -5.88 -12.72
C SER A 106 -8.50 -5.61 -11.23
N GLU A 107 -7.31 -5.95 -10.74
CA GLU A 107 -6.90 -5.85 -9.32
C GLU A 107 -7.90 -6.48 -8.34
N ASN A 108 -8.61 -7.53 -8.80
CA ASN A 108 -9.65 -8.18 -8.02
C ASN A 108 -9.04 -9.18 -7.03
N ASN A 109 -8.51 -8.64 -5.93
CA ASN A 109 -7.78 -9.40 -4.93
C ASN A 109 -8.57 -10.54 -4.29
N ASP A 110 -9.89 -10.38 -4.16
CA ASP A 110 -10.78 -11.41 -3.60
C ASP A 110 -10.92 -12.61 -4.56
N GLN A 111 -11.05 -12.34 -5.86
CA GLN A 111 -11.12 -13.40 -6.87
C GLN A 111 -9.78 -14.11 -7.06
N ILE A 112 -8.65 -13.38 -6.99
CA ILE A 112 -7.31 -13.99 -7.00
C ILE A 112 -7.16 -14.92 -5.80
N LYS A 113 -7.48 -14.46 -4.59
CA LYS A 113 -7.47 -15.30 -3.39
C LYS A 113 -8.38 -16.51 -3.52
N TYR A 114 -9.57 -16.32 -4.08
CA TYR A 114 -10.52 -17.40 -4.29
C TYR A 114 -9.94 -18.49 -5.20
N ILE A 115 -9.39 -18.14 -6.37
CA ILE A 115 -8.80 -19.09 -7.30
C ILE A 115 -7.58 -19.80 -6.70
N LEU A 116 -6.70 -19.05 -6.02
CA LEU A 116 -5.56 -19.64 -5.33
C LEU A 116 -6.00 -20.62 -4.24
N ASN A 117 -7.03 -20.27 -3.47
CA ASN A 117 -7.60 -21.14 -2.45
C ASN A 117 -8.22 -22.41 -3.06
N GLN A 118 -8.94 -22.31 -4.18
CA GLN A 118 -9.48 -23.48 -4.88
C GLN A 118 -8.36 -24.43 -5.31
N ALA A 119 -7.27 -23.90 -5.89
CA ALA A 119 -6.11 -24.69 -6.30
C ALA A 119 -5.41 -25.35 -5.09
N ILE A 120 -5.23 -24.62 -3.99
CA ILE A 120 -4.64 -25.16 -2.76
C ILE A 120 -5.53 -26.25 -2.17
N ASN A 121 -6.85 -26.06 -2.11
CA ASN A 121 -7.77 -26.99 -1.48
C ASN A 121 -7.89 -28.32 -2.22
N GLN A 122 -7.72 -28.32 -3.54
CA GLN A 122 -7.61 -29.56 -4.31
C GLN A 122 -6.38 -30.40 -3.90
N ALA A 123 -5.29 -29.75 -3.47
CA ALA A 123 -4.10 -30.43 -3.00
C ALA A 123 -4.14 -30.77 -1.51
N ALA A 124 -4.39 -29.77 -0.66
CA ALA A 124 -4.30 -29.82 0.80
C ALA A 124 -5.59 -30.26 1.52
N GLY A 125 -6.72 -30.36 0.80
CA GLY A 125 -8.03 -30.66 1.39
C GLY A 125 -8.82 -29.39 1.71
N ASN A 126 -9.95 -29.52 2.39
CA ASN A 126 -10.89 -28.42 2.66
C ASN A 126 -10.40 -27.48 3.78
N SER A 127 -9.24 -26.86 3.59
CA SER A 127 -8.72 -25.85 4.49
C SER A 127 -9.18 -24.45 4.09
N LYS A 128 -9.06 -23.51 5.03
CA LYS A 128 -9.29 -22.08 4.79
C LYS A 128 -8.01 -21.33 5.17
N PRO A 129 -6.94 -21.49 4.38
CA PRO A 129 -5.69 -20.82 4.66
C PRO A 129 -5.83 -19.30 4.59
N ASP A 130 -5.06 -18.59 5.41
CA ASP A 130 -4.78 -17.18 5.20
C ASP A 130 -3.81 -17.03 4.02
N ILE A 131 -4.28 -16.45 2.92
CA ILE A 131 -3.51 -16.27 1.69
C ILE A 131 -3.09 -14.80 1.57
N GLN A 132 -1.79 -14.58 1.62
CA GLN A 132 -1.14 -13.31 1.30
C GLN A 132 -0.44 -13.49 -0.04
N PHE A 133 -0.69 -12.61 -0.99
CA PHE A 133 -0.08 -12.70 -2.32
C PHE A 133 0.40 -11.32 -2.76
N PHE A 134 1.38 -11.33 -3.64
CA PHE A 134 1.95 -10.16 -4.26
C PHE A 134 2.19 -10.46 -5.73
N TYR A 135 1.88 -9.51 -6.60
CA TYR A 135 2.19 -9.60 -8.01
C TYR A 135 2.73 -8.29 -8.54
N THR A 136 3.62 -8.38 -9.52
CA THR A 136 4.19 -7.21 -10.19
C THR A 136 4.45 -7.50 -11.65
N ILE A 137 4.31 -6.49 -12.51
CA ILE A 137 4.67 -6.58 -13.93
C ILE A 137 6.14 -6.23 -14.06
N LEU A 138 6.91 -7.12 -14.66
CA LEU A 138 8.34 -6.96 -14.89
C LEU A 138 8.69 -7.26 -16.35
N ASP A 139 9.71 -6.60 -16.88
CA ASP A 139 10.31 -7.02 -18.14
C ASP A 139 11.08 -8.33 -17.94
N ARG A 140 10.94 -9.26 -18.89
CA ARG A 140 11.56 -10.60 -18.84
C ARG A 140 13.09 -10.57 -18.63
N SER A 141 13.75 -9.49 -19.05
CA SER A 141 15.20 -9.28 -18.88
C SER A 141 15.62 -9.09 -17.42
N LYS A 142 14.74 -8.53 -16.56
CA LYS A 142 15.03 -8.24 -15.15
C LYS A 142 14.72 -9.40 -14.21
N LEU A 143 14.16 -10.49 -14.73
CA LEU A 143 13.73 -11.63 -13.93
C LEU A 143 14.88 -12.39 -13.23
N ASN A 144 16.11 -12.22 -13.70
CA ASN A 144 17.30 -12.87 -13.14
C ASN A 144 18.08 -11.97 -12.16
N GLU A 145 17.67 -10.70 -12.01
CA GLU A 145 18.27 -9.76 -11.06
C GLU A 145 17.89 -10.18 -9.64
N GLU A 146 18.89 -10.28 -8.76
CA GLU A 146 18.67 -10.54 -7.32
C GLU A 146 18.26 -9.25 -6.63
N SER A 147 17.52 -9.35 -5.52
CA SER A 147 17.34 -8.21 -4.64
C SER A 147 18.72 -7.63 -4.28
N PRO A 148 18.91 -6.31 -4.31
CA PRO A 148 20.13 -5.72 -3.75
C PRO A 148 20.21 -6.13 -2.27
N LYS A 149 21.17 -7.00 -1.94
CA LYS A 149 21.44 -7.46 -0.57
C LYS A 149 21.61 -6.24 0.34
N SER A 150 20.63 -5.99 1.19
CA SER A 150 20.77 -5.09 2.34
C SER A 150 21.00 -5.93 3.59
N LEU A 151 22.26 -6.25 3.89
CA LEU A 151 22.76 -6.49 5.25
C LEU A 151 24.30 -6.53 5.23
N PRO A 152 24.98 -5.77 6.11
CA PRO A 152 26.42 -5.83 6.27
C PRO A 152 26.79 -7.09 7.06
N GLU A 153 27.60 -7.97 6.48
CA GLU A 153 28.33 -8.99 7.25
C GLU A 153 29.60 -8.34 7.83
N GLU A 154 29.66 -8.27 9.16
CA GLU A 154 30.85 -7.87 9.91
C GLU A 154 31.91 -8.99 9.92
N THR A 155 33.03 -8.72 9.21
CA THR A 155 34.46 -8.99 9.55
C THR A 155 35.00 -10.42 9.76
N PRO A 156 36.34 -10.65 9.77
CA PRO A 156 37.46 -9.90 9.15
C PRO A 156 38.47 -10.82 8.40
N SER A 157 39.28 -10.28 7.48
CA SER A 157 40.71 -10.61 7.39
C SER A 157 41.42 -9.65 6.43
N ASN A 158 42.51 -9.10 6.95
CA ASN A 158 43.55 -8.37 6.24
C ASN A 158 44.08 -9.21 5.07
N GLU A 159 44.33 -8.58 3.93
CA GLU A 159 45.69 -8.42 3.40
C GLU A 159 45.68 -7.33 2.33
N VAL A 160 46.63 -6.42 2.50
CA VAL A 160 46.92 -5.27 1.65
C VAL A 160 47.70 -5.78 0.45
N ASP A 161 47.30 -5.40 -0.76
CA ASP A 161 48.28 -5.16 -1.80
C ASP A 161 47.83 -3.96 -2.65
N GLU A 162 48.60 -2.88 -2.53
CA GLU A 162 48.53 -1.68 -3.35
C GLU A 162 49.22 -1.95 -4.68
N ASP A 163 48.50 -1.85 -5.80
CA ASP A 163 48.92 -1.01 -6.92
C ASP A 163 47.80 -0.96 -7.97
N LEU A 164 47.28 0.23 -8.23
CA LEU A 164 46.78 0.76 -9.52
C LEU A 164 45.86 1.98 -9.27
N PRO A 165 46.05 3.11 -9.98
CA PRO A 165 45.29 4.34 -9.78
C PRO A 165 43.82 4.23 -10.29
N PRO A 166 42.89 5.01 -9.71
CA PRO A 166 41.45 4.89 -9.95
C PRO A 166 41.08 5.43 -11.33
N LEU A 167 40.50 4.58 -12.18
CA LEU A 167 39.75 5.03 -13.35
C LEU A 167 38.30 5.27 -12.92
N GLU A 168 37.93 6.54 -12.97
CA GLU A 168 36.58 7.06 -12.74
C GLU A 168 35.55 6.29 -13.59
N PRO A 169 34.45 5.79 -13.02
CA PRO A 169 33.32 5.37 -13.82
C PRO A 169 32.56 6.62 -14.26
N THR A 170 32.74 6.98 -15.53
CA THR A 170 31.81 7.84 -16.28
C THR A 170 30.40 7.30 -16.10
N SER A 171 29.63 8.04 -15.32
CA SER A 171 28.20 7.92 -15.12
C SER A 171 27.45 8.06 -16.44
N PHE A 172 27.00 6.92 -16.98
CA PHE A 172 25.81 6.91 -17.82
C PHE A 172 24.62 6.56 -16.92
N GLU A 173 24.03 7.60 -16.34
CA GLU A 173 22.69 7.57 -15.75
C GLU A 173 21.69 7.03 -16.77
N THR A 174 21.17 5.84 -16.53
CA THR A 174 19.84 5.48 -17.01
C THR A 174 19.01 5.11 -15.80
N LYS A 175 18.24 6.09 -15.31
CA LYS A 175 17.37 6.05 -14.13
C LYS A 175 16.58 4.74 -14.03
N PRO A 176 16.85 3.88 -13.03
CA PRO A 176 15.92 2.84 -12.62
C PRO A 176 14.74 3.52 -11.94
N ALA A 177 13.52 3.03 -12.15
CA ALA A 177 12.36 3.45 -11.39
C ALA A 177 12.60 3.21 -9.88
N GLU A 178 12.98 4.26 -9.16
CA GLU A 178 13.11 4.26 -7.69
C GLU A 178 11.73 4.19 -7.06
N THR A 179 11.24 3.00 -6.76
CA THR A 179 10.07 2.83 -5.90
C THR A 179 10.28 3.68 -4.64
N LEU A 180 9.32 4.55 -4.31
CA LEU A 180 9.50 5.55 -3.25
C LEU A 180 9.73 4.92 -1.86
N GLU A 181 9.57 3.61 -1.75
CA GLU A 181 9.89 2.79 -0.59
C GLU A 181 11.37 2.84 -0.18
N LYS A 182 12.29 3.16 -1.10
CA LYS A 182 13.71 3.38 -0.77
C LYS A 182 13.93 4.57 0.17
N PHE A 183 12.98 5.50 0.23
CA PHE A 183 13.05 6.68 1.09
C PHE A 183 12.51 6.44 2.51
N ILE A 184 12.07 5.21 2.81
CA ILE A 184 11.65 4.80 4.16
C ILE A 184 12.80 3.97 4.77
N PRO A 185 13.49 4.47 5.81
CA PRO A 185 14.55 3.73 6.47
C PRO A 185 14.04 2.41 7.07
N SER A 186 14.88 1.36 7.00
CA SER A 186 14.58 0.07 7.62
C SER A 186 14.48 0.22 9.14
N GLY A 187 13.32 -0.17 9.72
CA GLY A 187 13.03 0.01 11.16
C GLY A 187 12.18 1.25 11.50
N SER A 188 11.86 2.10 10.52
CA SER A 188 10.92 3.20 10.69
C SER A 188 9.47 2.74 10.77
N ARG A 189 8.64 3.48 11.50
CA ARG A 189 7.22 3.17 11.67
C ARG A 189 6.43 3.74 10.51
N VAL A 190 5.78 2.87 9.73
CA VAL A 190 4.94 3.27 8.60
C VAL A 190 3.49 3.37 9.06
N ILE A 191 2.90 4.57 8.95
CA ILE A 191 1.53 4.86 9.38
C ILE A 191 0.69 5.32 8.19
N PRO A 192 -0.56 4.84 8.05
CA PRO A 192 -1.51 5.37 7.09
C PRO A 192 -1.94 6.79 7.45
N MET A 193 -1.92 7.64 6.43
CA MET A 193 -2.18 9.07 6.55
C MET A 193 -2.90 9.57 5.30
N LYS A 194 -3.52 10.74 5.40
CA LYS A 194 -4.18 11.42 4.29
C LYS A 194 -3.79 12.88 4.22
N TYR A 195 -3.93 13.46 3.03
CA TYR A 195 -3.70 14.88 2.83
C TYR A 195 -4.75 15.74 3.51
N VAL A 196 -4.33 16.91 3.98
CA VAL A 196 -5.27 17.99 4.31
C VAL A 196 -5.41 18.89 3.09
N LEU A 197 -6.59 18.90 2.50
CA LEU A 197 -6.85 19.65 1.28
C LEU A 197 -7.01 21.15 1.55
N SER A 198 -6.57 21.98 0.60
CA SER A 198 -6.74 23.43 0.60
C SER A 198 -7.02 23.92 -0.84
N PRO A 199 -8.29 24.02 -1.25
CA PRO A 199 -8.67 24.38 -2.61
C PRO A 199 -8.17 25.78 -3.04
N VAL A 200 -8.04 26.71 -2.09
CA VAL A 200 -7.74 28.12 -2.35
C VAL A 200 -6.24 28.40 -2.34
N SER A 201 -5.51 27.88 -1.35
CA SER A 201 -4.10 28.25 -1.10
C SER A 201 -3.16 27.04 -1.04
N GLY A 202 -3.62 25.87 -1.48
CA GLY A 202 -2.84 24.65 -1.47
C GLY A 202 -1.87 24.51 -2.64
N ILE A 203 -0.87 23.65 -2.44
CA ILE A 203 0.08 23.19 -3.45
C ILE A 203 -0.54 21.99 -4.17
N GLN A 204 -0.50 21.92 -5.50
CA GLN A 204 -1.02 20.75 -6.21
C GLN A 204 -0.16 19.52 -5.93
N ILE A 205 -0.78 18.36 -5.72
CA ILE A 205 -0.03 17.14 -5.37
C ILE A 205 1.00 16.74 -6.44
N ASN A 206 0.70 17.00 -7.71
CA ASN A 206 1.59 16.74 -8.84
C ASN A 206 2.87 17.59 -8.84
N THR A 207 2.88 18.69 -8.08
CA THR A 207 4.00 19.61 -7.96
C THR A 207 4.80 19.44 -6.67
N LEU A 208 4.41 18.50 -5.81
CA LEU A 208 5.12 18.24 -4.55
C LEU A 208 6.56 17.79 -4.82
N LYS A 209 7.49 18.41 -4.10
CA LYS A 209 8.92 18.11 -4.19
C LYS A 209 9.44 17.56 -2.86
N PRO A 210 10.48 16.71 -2.91
CA PRO A 210 11.27 16.40 -1.72
C PRO A 210 11.67 17.67 -0.96
N GLY A 211 11.42 17.69 0.34
CA GLY A 211 11.66 18.83 1.24
C GLY A 211 10.44 19.73 1.48
N ASP A 212 9.35 19.60 0.70
CA ASP A 212 8.14 20.38 0.93
C ASP A 212 7.48 19.99 2.26
N LYS A 213 7.10 21.00 3.06
CA LYS A 213 6.35 20.77 4.30
C LYS A 213 4.87 20.99 4.05
N ILE A 214 4.05 19.99 4.34
CA ILE A 214 2.61 20.01 4.12
C ILE A 214 1.86 19.52 5.35
N MET A 215 0.60 19.92 5.50
CA MET A 215 -0.25 19.43 6.56
C MET A 215 -0.86 18.10 6.15
N ILE A 216 -0.69 17.10 7.01
CA ILE A 216 -1.28 15.76 6.86
C ILE A 216 -2.09 15.39 8.10
N GLN A 217 -2.95 14.41 7.96
CA GLN A 217 -3.73 13.86 9.06
C GLN A 217 -3.49 12.35 9.13
N LEU A 218 -3.12 11.86 10.32
CA LEU A 218 -2.98 10.42 10.57
C LEU A 218 -4.35 9.74 10.60
N LEU A 219 -4.40 8.45 10.29
CA LEU A 219 -5.62 7.63 10.35
C LEU A 219 -5.53 6.65 11.53
N LYS A 220 -6.64 6.50 12.27
CA LYS A 220 -6.79 5.48 13.33
C LYS A 220 -7.21 4.14 12.72
N SER A 221 -6.34 3.50 11.95
CA SER A 221 -6.63 2.20 11.33
C SER A 221 -6.09 1.01 12.13
N ASP A 222 -5.05 1.22 12.92
CA ASP A 222 -4.30 0.15 13.59
C ASP A 222 -3.76 0.60 14.96
N PRO A 223 -3.42 -0.34 15.87
CA PRO A 223 -2.93 -0.03 17.21
C PRO A 223 -1.63 0.78 17.23
N SER A 224 -0.78 0.65 16.19
CA SER A 224 0.47 1.41 16.09
C SER A 224 0.19 2.89 15.80
N SER A 225 -0.70 3.15 14.84
CA SER A 225 -1.21 4.48 14.52
C SER A 225 -1.88 5.14 15.72
N GLN A 226 -2.66 4.38 16.49
CA GLN A 226 -3.32 4.88 17.70
C GLN A 226 -2.30 5.28 18.77
N SER A 227 -1.28 4.45 19.03
CA SER A 227 -0.22 4.76 19.99
C SER A 227 0.52 6.06 19.65
N ILE A 228 0.70 6.36 18.37
CA ILE A 228 1.42 7.55 17.89
C ILE A 228 0.53 8.80 17.95
N ILE A 229 -0.75 8.68 17.61
CA ILE A 229 -1.74 9.74 17.78
C ILE A 229 -1.86 10.16 19.25
N GLU A 230 -1.85 9.18 20.16
CA GLU A 230 -1.85 9.41 21.61
C GLU A 230 -0.54 10.05 22.10
N SER A 231 0.60 9.50 21.66
CA SER A 231 1.94 10.01 22.03
C SER A 231 2.15 11.47 21.58
N MET A 232 1.67 11.81 20.39
CA MET A 232 1.75 13.17 19.84
C MET A 232 0.58 14.07 20.28
N LYS A 233 -0.33 13.59 21.14
CA LYS A 233 -1.52 14.31 21.63
C LYS A 233 -2.33 14.96 20.51
N LEU A 234 -2.50 14.24 19.41
CA LEU A 234 -3.18 14.73 18.22
C LEU A 234 -4.69 14.56 18.33
N GLU A 235 -5.18 13.74 19.25
CA GLU A 235 -6.61 13.55 19.46
C GLU A 235 -7.24 14.71 20.23
N THR A 236 -8.32 15.27 19.69
CA THR A 236 -9.13 16.26 20.40
C THR A 236 -10.08 15.60 21.40
N PRO A 237 -10.60 16.34 22.40
CA PRO A 237 -11.62 15.83 23.31
C PRO A 237 -12.88 15.32 22.60
N GLU A 238 -13.13 15.77 21.36
CA GLU A 238 -14.24 15.32 20.51
C GLU A 238 -13.89 14.07 19.66
N GLY A 239 -12.71 13.47 19.84
CA GLY A 239 -12.27 12.25 19.16
C GLY A 239 -11.68 12.46 17.75
N GLN A 240 -11.52 13.73 17.32
CA GLN A 240 -10.97 14.07 16.01
C GLN A 240 -9.43 14.11 16.04
N ILE A 241 -8.78 13.67 14.95
CA ILE A 241 -7.32 13.69 14.84
C ILE A 241 -6.88 15.04 14.27
N ARG A 242 -6.06 15.80 14.99
CA ARG A 242 -5.53 17.09 14.53
C ARG A 242 -4.53 16.88 13.38
N PRO A 243 -4.60 17.73 12.34
CA PRO A 243 -3.55 17.83 11.34
C PRO A 243 -2.20 18.16 11.95
N LEU A 244 -1.14 17.63 11.35
CA LEU A 244 0.24 17.86 11.76
C LEU A 244 1.14 18.11 10.53
N PRO A 245 2.27 18.81 10.71
CA PRO A 245 3.21 19.05 9.62
C PRO A 245 4.05 17.81 9.30
N GLY A 246 4.01 17.37 8.04
CA GLY A 246 4.88 16.34 7.48
C GLY A 246 5.82 16.92 6.43
N THR A 247 7.00 16.34 6.28
CA THR A 247 7.96 16.69 5.23
C THR A 247 7.90 15.64 4.13
N VAL A 248 7.66 16.07 2.89
CA VAL A 248 7.72 15.19 1.71
C VAL A 248 9.15 14.72 1.55
N VAL A 249 9.38 13.42 1.62
CA VAL A 249 10.70 12.83 1.38
C VAL A 249 10.85 12.51 -0.10
N ALA A 250 9.78 12.01 -0.71
CA ALA A 250 9.74 11.73 -2.13
C ALA A 250 8.30 11.78 -2.64
N SER A 251 8.09 12.30 -3.85
CA SER A 251 6.80 12.31 -4.53
C SER A 251 7.00 11.88 -5.97
N ARG A 252 6.07 11.08 -6.48
CA ARG A 252 6.04 10.58 -7.84
C ARG A 252 4.66 10.82 -8.42
N ASN A 253 4.63 11.33 -9.64
CA ASN A 253 3.42 11.48 -10.40
C ASN A 253 3.53 10.66 -11.69
N ASN A 254 2.59 9.74 -11.91
CA ASN A 254 2.56 8.87 -13.08
C ASN A 254 1.51 9.34 -14.13
N GLY A 255 1.03 10.58 -14.02
CA GLY A 255 0.04 11.20 -14.92
C GLY A 255 -1.41 10.90 -14.57
N VAL A 256 -1.68 9.74 -13.96
CA VAL A 256 -3.00 9.34 -13.44
C VAL A 256 -3.01 9.31 -11.92
N GLU A 257 -1.88 8.92 -11.30
CA GLU A 257 -1.77 8.76 -9.84
C GLU A 257 -0.58 9.54 -9.28
N ASN A 258 -0.71 9.94 -8.02
CA ASN A 258 0.34 10.53 -7.23
C ASN A 258 0.64 9.66 -6.00
N GLU A 259 1.89 9.24 -5.87
CA GLU A 259 2.40 8.55 -4.69
C GLU A 259 3.36 9.50 -3.98
N THR A 260 3.19 9.69 -2.67
CA THR A 260 4.07 10.54 -1.88
C THR A 260 4.43 9.87 -0.56
N VAL A 261 5.72 9.88 -0.24
CA VAL A 261 6.27 9.46 1.04
C VAL A 261 6.53 10.70 1.89
N ILE A 262 5.98 10.69 3.10
CA ILE A 262 6.00 11.81 4.02
C ILE A 262 6.60 11.35 5.35
N GLN A 263 7.56 12.11 5.83
CA GLN A 263 8.19 11.93 7.13
C GLN A 263 7.56 12.86 8.17
N ILE A 264 7.34 12.32 9.36
CA ILE A 264 6.82 12.99 10.53
C ILE A 264 7.81 12.78 11.68
N GLY A 265 8.41 13.85 12.15
CA GLY A 265 9.48 13.74 13.16
C GLY A 265 10.69 12.96 12.62
N SER A 266 11.34 12.17 13.48
CA SER A 266 12.58 11.45 13.14
C SER A 266 12.35 10.02 12.64
N ASP A 267 11.27 9.36 13.07
CA ASP A 267 11.11 7.91 12.99
C ASP A 267 9.77 7.45 12.40
N VAL A 268 8.83 8.37 12.15
CA VAL A 268 7.51 8.07 11.59
C VAL A 268 7.46 8.48 10.13
N PHE A 269 7.02 7.55 9.28
CA PHE A 269 6.86 7.76 7.85
C PHE A 269 5.46 7.31 7.46
N GLY A 270 4.96 7.83 6.34
CA GLY A 270 3.80 7.24 5.71
C GLY A 270 3.75 7.53 4.24
N LYS A 271 2.90 6.74 3.59
CA LYS A 271 2.75 6.67 2.16
C LYS A 271 1.32 7.03 1.82
N ILE A 272 1.16 8.06 1.00
CA ILE A 272 -0.15 8.50 0.53
C ILE A 272 -0.23 8.19 -0.96
N TYR A 273 -1.31 7.51 -1.32
CA TYR A 273 -1.72 7.24 -2.69
C TYR A 273 -2.94 8.08 -3.01
N GLU A 274 -2.89 8.81 -4.10
CA GLU A 274 -3.99 9.67 -4.53
C GLU A 274 -4.18 9.59 -6.05
N GLU A 275 -5.42 9.35 -6.47
CA GLU A 275 -5.79 9.18 -7.88
C GLU A 275 -6.13 10.53 -8.55
N GLU A 276 -6.36 11.59 -7.78
CA GLU A 276 -6.72 12.89 -8.32
C GLU A 276 -5.56 13.89 -8.36
N ASN A 277 -4.95 14.05 -9.55
CA ASN A 277 -3.81 14.96 -9.72
C ASN A 277 -4.12 16.46 -9.55
N SER A 278 -5.40 16.86 -9.55
CA SER A 278 -5.84 18.25 -9.37
C SER A 278 -5.99 18.71 -7.93
N ILE A 279 -5.90 17.80 -6.95
CA ILE A 279 -6.08 18.19 -5.56
C ILE A 279 -4.92 19.05 -5.05
N LYS A 280 -5.27 20.03 -4.23
CA LYS A 280 -4.32 20.95 -3.62
C LYS A 280 -4.20 20.65 -2.14
N VAL A 281 -2.98 20.40 -1.67
CA VAL A 281 -2.67 20.11 -0.26
C VAL A 281 -2.26 21.36 0.47
N ARG A 282 -2.60 21.44 1.75
CA ARG A 282 -2.31 22.61 2.57
C ARG A 282 -0.81 22.69 2.88
N PRO A 283 -0.08 23.71 2.40
CA PRO A 283 1.32 23.89 2.77
C PRO A 283 1.44 24.20 4.26
N TYR A 284 2.50 23.67 4.87
CA TYR A 284 2.91 24.11 6.19
C TYR A 284 3.75 25.38 6.03
N SER A 285 3.08 26.53 6.08
CA SER A 285 3.75 27.79 6.39
C SER A 285 4.14 27.69 7.87
N GLY A 286 5.42 27.46 8.15
CA GLY A 286 5.94 27.31 9.51
C GLY A 286 5.38 28.35 10.47
N GLU A 287 5.29 27.99 11.76
CA GLU A 287 4.78 28.85 12.83
C GLU A 287 5.36 30.27 12.68
N LYS A 288 4.57 31.19 12.09
CA LYS A 288 4.52 32.51 12.68
C LYS A 288 3.98 32.24 14.07
N PRO A 289 4.70 32.66 15.13
CA PRO A 289 4.16 32.58 16.47
C PRO A 289 2.74 33.14 16.35
N ILE A 290 1.75 32.35 16.79
CA ILE A 290 0.52 32.96 17.23
C ILE A 290 1.00 33.85 18.35
N GLN A 291 1.26 35.12 18.03
CA GLN A 291 1.26 36.16 19.03
C GLN A 291 -0.08 35.95 19.70
N ILE A 292 0.01 35.52 20.96
CA ILE A 292 -1.07 35.64 21.90
C ILE A 292 -1.41 37.12 21.86
N GLU A 293 -2.38 37.51 21.03
CA GLU A 293 -3.03 38.79 21.16
C GLU A 293 -3.92 38.68 22.41
N GLU A 294 -3.27 38.69 23.56
CA GLU A 294 -3.81 39.43 24.68
C GLU A 294 -3.84 40.89 24.26
N LYS A 295 -4.95 41.31 23.65
CA LYS A 295 -5.32 42.71 23.69
C LYS A 295 -6.67 42.86 24.37
N LYS A 296 -6.53 43.13 25.66
CA LYS A 296 -7.48 43.89 26.49
C LYS A 296 -8.20 44.93 25.64
N THR A 297 -9.52 44.84 25.67
CA THR A 297 -10.49 45.93 25.66
C THR A 297 -9.91 47.35 25.50
N SER A 298 -10.18 47.97 24.36
CA SER A 298 -10.65 49.36 24.34
C SER A 298 -11.44 49.60 23.06
N ALA A 299 -12.67 50.05 23.26
CA ALA A 299 -13.64 50.33 22.22
C ALA A 299 -13.23 51.55 21.37
N SER A 300 -13.43 51.48 20.05
CA SER A 300 -14.08 52.56 19.33
C SER A 300 -14.59 52.10 17.95
N LYS A 301 -15.72 52.71 17.59
CA LYS A 301 -16.67 52.44 16.51
C LYS A 301 -16.07 52.46 15.09
N SER A 302 -16.45 51.48 14.25
CA SER A 302 -17.49 51.60 13.20
C SER A 302 -17.16 50.94 11.84
N SER A 303 -18.21 50.30 11.31
CA SER A 303 -18.58 50.11 9.91
C SER A 303 -18.07 48.89 9.12
N SER A 304 -19.00 47.92 8.99
CA SER A 304 -19.40 47.19 7.77
C SER A 304 -18.38 46.22 7.15
N ARG A 305 -18.72 45.02 6.66
CA ARG A 305 -19.99 44.36 6.34
C ARG A 305 -19.67 42.88 6.05
N GLY A 306 -20.57 41.97 6.39
CA GLY A 306 -20.81 40.73 5.64
C GLY A 306 -20.21 39.43 6.18
N SER A 307 -20.76 38.90 7.27
CA SER A 307 -20.62 37.50 7.68
C SER A 307 -21.68 36.62 7.01
N LYS A 308 -21.27 35.39 6.67
CA LYS A 308 -22.05 34.28 6.13
C LYS A 308 -23.12 33.75 7.10
N THR A 309 -23.94 32.85 6.56
CA THR A 309 -24.77 31.79 7.21
C THR A 309 -26.15 32.20 7.72
N SER A 310 -27.15 32.16 6.82
CA SER A 310 -28.57 32.04 7.20
C SER A 310 -29.44 31.42 6.09
N GLU A 311 -28.88 30.54 5.25
CA GLU A 311 -29.61 29.94 4.12
C GLU A 311 -29.95 28.45 4.32
N ASP A 312 -29.10 27.67 5.02
CA ASP A 312 -29.35 26.23 5.20
C ASP A 312 -30.38 25.88 6.28
N ALA A 313 -30.58 26.73 7.28
CA ALA A 313 -31.58 26.50 8.33
C ALA A 313 -33.02 26.68 7.81
N GLY A 314 -33.23 27.60 6.87
CA GLY A 314 -34.54 27.82 6.25
C GLY A 314 -34.96 26.66 5.34
N LEU A 315 -34.00 26.11 4.59
CA LEU A 315 -34.24 25.05 3.62
C LEU A 315 -34.63 23.72 4.30
N LEU A 316 -33.96 23.36 5.41
CA LEU A 316 -34.31 22.18 6.21
C LEU A 316 -35.70 22.30 6.87
N ILE A 317 -36.05 23.49 7.36
CA ILE A 317 -37.38 23.74 7.96
C ILE A 317 -38.47 23.64 6.88
N THR A 318 -38.24 24.18 5.68
CA THR A 318 -39.21 24.04 4.57
C THR A 318 -39.39 22.60 4.11
N ILE A 319 -38.34 21.78 4.09
CA ILE A 319 -38.42 20.36 3.75
C ILE A 319 -39.22 19.58 4.78
N LEU A 320 -39.02 19.84 6.08
CA LEU A 320 -39.78 19.18 7.15
C LEU A 320 -41.27 19.53 7.12
N ILE A 321 -41.62 20.78 6.80
CA ILE A 321 -43.02 21.20 6.65
C ILE A 321 -43.65 20.52 5.42
N ALA A 322 -42.91 20.44 4.30
CA ALA A 322 -43.41 19.77 3.08
C ALA A 322 -43.67 18.27 3.31
N LEU A 323 -42.77 17.57 4.02
CA LEU A 323 -42.96 16.16 4.39
C LEU A 323 -44.14 15.95 5.35
N GLY A 324 -44.35 16.87 6.30
CA GLY A 324 -45.48 16.82 7.22
C GLY A 324 -46.84 16.94 6.49
N ILE A 325 -46.94 17.87 5.54
CA ILE A 325 -48.17 18.04 4.74
C ILE A 325 -48.42 16.81 3.86
N LEU A 326 -47.38 16.25 3.24
CA LEU A 326 -47.50 15.05 2.42
C LEU A 326 -47.99 13.85 3.23
N GLY A 327 -47.51 13.70 4.47
CA GLY A 327 -47.97 12.65 5.38
C GLY A 327 -49.45 12.77 5.74
N ILE A 328 -49.95 13.98 5.98
CA ILE A 328 -51.37 14.22 6.31
C ILE A 328 -52.27 13.96 5.09
N VAL A 329 -51.83 14.32 3.89
CA VAL A 329 -52.58 14.04 2.66
C VAL A 329 -52.65 12.53 2.40
N MET A 330 -51.55 11.81 2.59
CA MET A 330 -51.53 10.35 2.41
C MET A 330 -52.43 9.62 3.42
N THR A 331 -52.48 10.05 4.68
CA THR A 331 -53.38 9.46 5.68
C THR A 331 -54.84 9.80 5.41
N ALA A 332 -55.14 11.00 4.94
CA ALA A 332 -56.50 11.38 4.54
C ALA A 332 -57.00 10.58 3.32
N ILE A 333 -56.15 10.34 2.33
CA ILE A 333 -56.47 9.49 1.17
C ILE A 333 -56.72 8.05 1.63
N PHE A 334 -55.87 7.53 2.54
CA PHE A 334 -56.01 6.17 3.05
C PHE A 334 -57.30 5.96 3.85
N LEU A 335 -57.75 6.97 4.60
CA LEU A 335 -59.03 6.98 5.32
C LEU A 335 -60.25 7.11 4.40
N PHE A 336 -60.08 7.67 3.20
CA PHE A 336 -61.16 7.85 2.23
C PHE A 336 -61.32 6.65 1.28
N LEU A 337 -60.28 5.82 1.14
CA LEU A 337 -60.27 4.61 0.32
C LEU A 337 -60.62 3.32 1.09
N LEU A 338 -60.88 3.42 2.40
CA LEU A 338 -61.30 2.32 3.28
C LEU A 338 -62.81 2.41 3.57
#